data_AF-A0A8T2KEQ2-F1
#
_entry.id   AF-A0A8T2KEQ2-F1
#
_cell.length_a   1.000
_cell.length_b   1.000
_cell.length_c   1.000
_cell.angle_alpha   90.00
_cell.angle_beta   90.00
_cell.angle_gamma   90.00
#
_symmetry.space_group_name_H-M   'P 1'
#
loop_
_entity.id
_entity.type
_entity.pdbx_description
1 polymer ?
#
loop_
_entity_poly.entity_id
_entity_poly.type
_entity_poly.pdbx_seq_one_letter_code
_entity_poly.pdbx_strand_id
1 'polypeptide(L)'
;MIRLMWHSDFVWQWLSDDSDWISYDACTSVNLETVFQSEAKSVSLEFGGRQYTIDLEGMVQKNNQTQHERQIRRCISDSESSLQQQNHINVPPKKARGSRNTKNVENAIEENKEQVRTLVLKGKAPVDIECTTKLKKARVYCEGDDVYDVMLNQTNLQYNNNKFYLIQLLEDDNIKNFSVWMRWGRVGQVGQSSLKCCGSDLQKAKGLFEKKFFDKTKNVWSERANFEKVAGKYDILQMDYNSTSQEELKPLKEEKPEDIPPPESQLDSRVQELIELICNLKAMEETVMEMKYDTKKAPLGKLTVEQIRAGYSSLQLIESCIKKHKFGRDLLEACNEFYTRIPHDFGLRTPPLIKTLEELAIKVRLLEALGDIQIAVKLANMELNSLEHPIDRQYRQLNCSLKPLDTTSSYFQLLERYLQSTHAPTHNDYTMKLLQVFELQREGEECNFRLDLPNRMLLWHGSRLTNWVGILSQGLRVAPPEAPVTGYMFGKGIYFADVSSKSANYCFTSHDKNVGILLLSEVALGECNELIAADYDAQKKLKGKNSTKGLGRLIADPQNSTMLDGALIPMGPLKETGLANKDGYTLNYNEYIVYDPHQVRMKYLLQVRFNYNCLW
;
A
#
# COMPACT_ATOMS: atom_id res chain seq x y z
N MET A 1 -44.26 -8.55 -8.16
CA MET A 1 -44.23 -7.84 -9.45
C MET A 1 -43.78 -6.43 -9.17
N ILE A 2 -42.66 -6.02 -9.77
CA ILE A 2 -42.00 -4.69 -9.84
C ILE A 2 -40.49 -4.99 -9.83
N ARG A 3 -39.94 -4.94 -11.04
CA ARG A 3 -38.51 -4.90 -11.41
C ARG A 3 -38.40 -3.61 -12.24
N LEU A 4 -37.21 -3.01 -12.35
CA LEU A 4 -36.81 -1.72 -12.99
C LEU A 4 -36.36 -0.67 -11.94
N MET A 5 -35.37 0.19 -12.19
CA MET A 5 -34.75 0.56 -13.48
C MET A 5 -33.23 0.80 -13.39
N TRP A 6 -32.48 -0.10 -14.05
CA TRP A 6 -31.20 -0.02 -14.77
C TRP A 6 -30.29 1.22 -14.72
N HIS A 7 -28.98 0.94 -14.76
CA HIS A 7 -27.91 1.88 -15.15
C HIS A 7 -28.01 2.22 -16.65
N SER A 8 -27.47 3.36 -17.07
CA SER A 8 -27.41 3.75 -18.50
C SER A 8 -26.23 3.06 -19.21
N ASP A 9 -26.53 2.07 -20.06
CA ASP A 9 -25.54 1.30 -20.84
C ASP A 9 -24.84 2.10 -21.98
N PHE A 10 -24.85 3.44 -21.92
CA PHE A 10 -24.44 4.31 -23.01
C PHE A 10 -23.48 5.41 -22.56
N VAL A 11 -22.40 5.60 -23.32
CA VAL A 11 -21.42 6.67 -23.16
C VAL A 11 -21.51 7.62 -24.34
N TRP A 12 -21.58 8.92 -24.05
CA TRP A 12 -21.60 9.96 -25.07
C TRP A 12 -20.18 10.49 -25.30
N GLN A 13 -19.83 10.77 -26.56
CA GLN A 13 -18.51 11.24 -26.95
C GLN A 13 -18.60 12.39 -27.96
N TRP A 14 -17.54 13.19 -28.06
CA TRP A 14 -17.40 14.26 -29.04
C TRP A 14 -16.07 14.18 -29.79
N LEU A 15 -16.08 14.58 -31.06
CA LEU A 15 -14.90 14.56 -31.93
C LEU A 15 -14.02 15.79 -31.68
N SER A 16 -12.77 15.56 -31.28
CA SER A 16 -11.76 16.61 -31.09
C SER A 16 -11.15 17.09 -32.40
N ASP A 17 -10.47 18.24 -32.35
CA ASP A 17 -9.82 18.82 -33.52
C ASP A 17 -8.65 17.94 -34.03
N ASP A 18 -8.06 17.13 -33.13
CA ASP A 18 -7.07 16.09 -33.44
C ASP A 18 -7.70 14.80 -34.00
N SER A 19 -9.01 14.81 -34.28
CA SER A 19 -9.82 13.68 -34.79
C SER A 19 -10.02 12.49 -33.83
N ASP A 20 -9.64 12.62 -32.56
CA ASP A 20 -9.94 11.64 -31.51
C ASP A 20 -11.34 11.86 -30.90
N TRP A 21 -12.04 10.76 -30.58
CA TRP A 21 -13.33 10.80 -29.88
C TRP A 21 -13.13 10.82 -28.37
N ILE A 22 -13.52 11.92 -27.73
CA ILE A 22 -13.37 12.15 -26.29
C ILE A 22 -14.73 11.96 -25.61
N SER A 23 -14.78 11.10 -24.59
CA SER A 23 -16.01 10.89 -23.80
C SER A 23 -16.36 12.14 -22.97
N TYR A 24 -17.64 12.45 -22.85
CA TYR A 24 -18.13 13.35 -21.81
C TYR A 24 -17.96 12.70 -20.44
N ASP A 25 -18.01 13.50 -19.37
CA ASP A 25 -18.05 12.96 -18.01
C ASP A 25 -19.33 12.15 -17.77
N ALA A 26 -19.35 11.37 -16.68
CA ALA A 26 -20.47 10.49 -16.37
C ALA A 26 -21.80 11.24 -16.13
N CYS A 27 -21.76 12.40 -15.47
CA CYS A 27 -22.97 13.19 -15.19
C CYS A 27 -23.54 13.77 -16.49
N THR A 28 -22.69 14.34 -17.34
CA THR A 28 -23.07 14.81 -18.67
C THR A 28 -23.60 13.69 -19.56
N SER A 29 -22.97 12.50 -19.54
CA SER A 29 -23.42 11.34 -20.33
C SER A 29 -24.80 10.83 -19.89
N VAL A 30 -25.06 10.75 -18.58
CA VAL A 30 -26.38 10.37 -18.02
C VAL A 30 -27.44 11.41 -18.38
N ASN A 31 -27.11 12.71 -18.32
CA ASN A 31 -28.02 13.78 -18.69
C ASN A 31 -28.35 13.72 -20.20
N LEU A 32 -27.34 13.63 -21.07
CA LEU A 32 -27.52 13.46 -22.51
C LEU A 32 -28.35 12.23 -22.87
N GLU A 33 -28.12 11.10 -22.20
CA GLU A 33 -28.91 9.89 -22.41
C GLU A 33 -30.37 10.06 -21.96
N THR A 34 -30.61 10.70 -20.82
CA THR A 34 -31.97 11.02 -20.33
C THR A 34 -32.72 11.94 -21.30
N VAL A 35 -32.05 12.99 -21.78
CA VAL A 35 -32.61 13.95 -22.74
C VAL A 35 -32.89 13.27 -24.08
N PHE A 36 -31.96 12.44 -24.58
CA PHE A 36 -32.11 11.68 -25.82
C PHE A 36 -33.28 10.68 -25.76
N GLN A 37 -33.44 9.98 -24.64
CA GLN A 37 -34.59 9.10 -24.39
C GLN A 37 -35.92 9.86 -24.26
N SER A 38 -35.90 11.15 -23.95
CA SER A 38 -37.10 12.00 -23.90
C SER A 38 -37.51 12.62 -25.26
N GLU A 39 -36.86 12.21 -26.36
CA GLU A 39 -37.05 12.73 -27.72
C GLU A 39 -36.84 14.26 -27.87
N ALA A 40 -36.15 14.89 -26.92
CA ALA A 40 -35.81 16.30 -26.98
C ALA A 40 -34.74 16.57 -28.07
N LYS A 41 -35.03 17.51 -28.98
CA LYS A 41 -34.17 17.82 -30.14
C LYS A 41 -32.82 18.47 -29.76
N SER A 42 -32.78 19.24 -28.68
CA SER A 42 -31.54 19.90 -28.24
C SER A 42 -31.51 20.16 -26.73
N VAL A 43 -30.31 20.32 -26.17
CA VAL A 43 -30.09 20.67 -24.77
C VAL A 43 -28.94 21.67 -24.62
N SER A 44 -29.08 22.63 -23.71
CA SER A 44 -27.99 23.53 -23.32
C SER A 44 -27.25 22.96 -22.12
N LEU A 45 -25.92 22.84 -22.22
CA LEU A 45 -25.05 22.32 -21.17
C LEU A 45 -23.89 23.29 -20.91
N GLU A 46 -23.37 23.29 -19.69
CA GLU A 46 -22.20 24.06 -19.31
C GLU A 46 -21.10 23.13 -18.79
N PHE A 47 -19.95 23.15 -19.43
CA PHE A 47 -18.76 22.42 -19.00
C PHE A 47 -17.49 23.18 -19.38
N GLY A 48 -16.47 23.13 -18.52
CA GLY A 48 -15.24 23.92 -18.69
C GLY A 48 -15.44 25.45 -18.64
N GLY A 49 -16.49 25.93 -17.98
CA GLY A 49 -16.82 27.36 -17.88
C GLY A 49 -17.31 27.99 -19.20
N ARG A 50 -17.87 27.18 -20.10
CA ARG A 50 -18.43 27.61 -21.38
C ARG A 50 -19.76 26.91 -21.62
N GLN A 51 -20.71 27.63 -22.20
CA GLN A 51 -22.01 27.08 -22.60
C GLN A 51 -21.98 26.52 -24.01
N TYR A 52 -22.58 25.35 -24.16
CA TYR A 52 -22.72 24.60 -25.40
C TYR A 52 -24.19 24.27 -25.63
N THR A 53 -24.62 24.38 -26.89
CA THR A 53 -25.90 23.82 -27.35
C THR A 53 -25.61 22.50 -28.03
N ILE A 54 -26.22 21.42 -27.55
CA ILE A 54 -26.13 20.09 -28.13
C ILE A 54 -27.37 19.86 -28.99
N ASP A 55 -27.18 19.67 -30.28
CA ASP A 55 -28.20 19.20 -31.21
C ASP A 55 -28.13 17.66 -31.29
N LEU A 56 -29.20 17.00 -30.83
CA LEU A 56 -29.30 15.54 -30.78
C LEU A 56 -29.88 14.95 -32.07
N GLU A 57 -30.50 15.77 -32.92
CA GLU A 57 -31.00 15.39 -34.25
C GLU A 57 -29.88 15.51 -35.29
N GLY A 58 -29.08 16.58 -35.21
CA GLY A 58 -27.87 16.79 -36.00
C GLY A 58 -26.62 16.06 -35.48
N MET A 59 -26.66 15.51 -34.26
CA MET A 59 -25.50 14.91 -33.57
C MET A 59 -24.27 15.83 -33.53
N VAL A 60 -24.48 17.08 -33.10
CA VAL A 60 -23.43 18.12 -33.02
C VAL A 60 -23.49 18.86 -31.68
N GLN A 61 -22.33 19.11 -31.08
CA GLN A 61 -22.18 20.15 -30.05
C GLN A 61 -21.74 21.48 -30.69
N LYS A 62 -22.33 22.58 -30.25
CA LYS A 62 -22.03 23.93 -30.71
C LYS A 62 -21.64 24.82 -29.54
N ASN A 63 -20.49 25.47 -29.60
CA ASN A 63 -20.10 26.44 -28.59
C ASN A 63 -20.87 27.76 -28.79
N ASN A 64 -21.59 28.23 -27.77
CA ASN A 64 -22.47 29.39 -27.91
C ASN A 64 -21.70 30.72 -28.10
N GLN A 65 -20.44 30.79 -27.67
CA GLN A 65 -19.60 31.99 -27.78
C GLN A 65 -18.84 32.05 -29.11
N THR A 66 -18.23 30.93 -29.55
CA THR A 66 -17.40 30.90 -30.76
C THR A 66 -18.13 30.41 -32.01
N GLN A 67 -19.37 29.91 -31.85
CA GLN A 67 -20.17 29.25 -32.89
C GLN A 67 -19.50 28.01 -33.51
N HIS A 68 -18.39 27.53 -32.95
CA HIS A 68 -17.67 26.35 -33.42
C HIS A 68 -18.45 25.07 -33.11
N GLU A 69 -18.56 24.21 -34.10
CA GLU A 69 -19.31 22.95 -34.06
C GLU A 69 -18.37 21.74 -34.06
N ARG A 70 -18.72 20.70 -33.30
CA ARG A 70 -18.02 19.41 -33.26
C ARG A 70 -19.03 18.27 -33.24
N GLN A 71 -18.75 17.21 -33.99
CA GLN A 71 -19.60 16.02 -34.04
C GLN A 71 -19.67 15.34 -32.67
N ILE A 72 -20.82 14.76 -32.34
CA ILE A 72 -21.03 13.93 -31.15
C ILE A 72 -21.53 12.54 -31.55
N ARG A 73 -21.36 11.55 -30.68
CA ARG A 73 -21.91 10.19 -30.88
C ARG A 73 -22.30 9.55 -29.56
N ARG A 74 -23.24 8.62 -29.66
CA ARG A 74 -23.70 7.73 -28.59
C ARG A 74 -23.13 6.33 -28.83
N CYS A 75 -22.36 5.82 -27.88
CA CYS A 75 -21.75 4.49 -27.94
C CYS A 75 -22.33 3.59 -26.85
N ILE A 76 -22.44 2.28 -27.12
CA ILE A 76 -22.75 1.29 -26.08
C ILE A 76 -21.50 1.13 -25.20
N SER A 77 -21.71 0.96 -23.90
CA SER A 77 -20.67 0.63 -22.93
C SER A 77 -20.24 -0.83 -23.08
N ASP A 78 -19.45 -1.14 -24.10
CA ASP A 78 -18.91 -2.48 -24.35
C ASP A 78 -17.85 -2.87 -23.30
N SER A 79 -18.32 -3.34 -22.15
CA SER A 79 -17.56 -4.33 -21.38
C SER A 79 -17.51 -5.61 -22.20
N GLU A 80 -16.30 -6.01 -22.61
CA GLU A 80 -15.97 -7.09 -23.56
C GLU A 80 -16.06 -6.74 -25.07
N SER A 81 -15.05 -6.03 -25.61
CA SER A 81 -14.26 -6.58 -26.75
C SER A 81 -13.03 -5.76 -27.18
N SER A 82 -11.92 -6.50 -27.35
CA SER A 82 -10.76 -6.23 -28.24
C SER A 82 -9.89 -4.97 -28.08
N LEU A 83 -8.75 -5.16 -27.42
CA LEU A 83 -7.45 -4.63 -27.90
C LEU A 83 -6.93 -5.52 -29.05
N GLN A 84 -6.67 -4.93 -30.23
CA GLN A 84 -5.77 -5.35 -31.35
C GLN A 84 -6.44 -5.09 -32.71
N GLN A 85 -5.80 -4.61 -33.77
CA GLN A 85 -4.61 -3.77 -34.02
C GLN A 85 -4.65 -3.49 -35.55
N GLN A 86 -4.44 -2.24 -35.96
CA GLN A 86 -3.93 -1.75 -37.26
C GLN A 86 -4.08 -2.53 -38.61
N ASN A 87 -4.46 -1.75 -39.64
CA ASN A 87 -4.18 -1.90 -41.10
C ASN A 87 -4.93 -2.99 -41.94
N HIS A 88 -5.77 -2.57 -42.91
CA HIS A 88 -5.40 -2.48 -44.35
C HIS A 88 -6.60 -2.29 -45.34
N ILE A 89 -6.39 -1.38 -46.30
CA ILE A 89 -6.73 -1.39 -47.76
C ILE A 89 -7.87 -2.32 -48.30
N ASN A 90 -8.88 -1.67 -48.93
CA ASN A 90 -9.78 -2.07 -50.05
C ASN A 90 -10.63 -3.39 -50.06
N VAL A 91 -11.97 -3.23 -49.92
CA VAL A 91 -13.04 -3.42 -50.96
C VAL A 91 -13.14 -4.77 -51.74
N PRO A 92 -14.34 -5.40 -51.94
CA PRO A 92 -15.63 -5.36 -51.20
C PRO A 92 -16.34 -6.80 -51.16
N PRO A 93 -17.68 -7.05 -51.23
CA PRO A 93 -18.31 -8.07 -50.34
C PRO A 93 -19.05 -9.25 -51.04
N LYS A 94 -19.49 -10.28 -50.27
CA LYS A 94 -20.65 -11.16 -50.64
C LYS A 94 -21.18 -12.10 -49.53
N LYS A 95 -22.48 -11.91 -49.22
CA LYS A 95 -23.57 -12.90 -49.02
C LYS A 95 -23.39 -14.19 -48.16
N ALA A 96 -23.98 -14.14 -46.96
CA ALA A 96 -25.16 -14.92 -46.51
C ALA A 96 -25.17 -16.47 -46.31
N ARG A 97 -25.96 -16.87 -45.29
CA ARG A 97 -26.49 -18.21 -44.91
C ARG A 97 -25.58 -19.17 -44.09
N GLY A 98 -25.91 -19.30 -42.80
CA GLY A 98 -26.89 -20.32 -42.39
C GLY A 98 -26.44 -21.51 -41.52
N SER A 99 -27.36 -21.90 -40.61
CA SER A 99 -27.47 -23.16 -39.86
C SER A 99 -26.84 -23.26 -38.47
N ARG A 100 -27.62 -23.88 -37.57
CA ARG A 100 -27.31 -24.25 -36.18
C ARG A 100 -26.34 -25.45 -36.15
N ASN A 101 -25.55 -25.54 -35.07
CA ASN A 101 -25.46 -26.78 -34.31
C ASN A 101 -25.02 -26.51 -32.86
N THR A 102 -25.83 -26.98 -31.90
CA THR A 102 -25.51 -26.99 -30.47
C THR A 102 -24.63 -28.20 -30.14
N LYS A 103 -23.49 -28.00 -29.48
CA LYS A 103 -22.81 -29.00 -28.64
C LYS A 103 -21.77 -28.37 -27.73
N ASN A 104 -21.65 -28.95 -26.53
CA ASN A 104 -20.57 -28.82 -25.55
C ASN A 104 -20.45 -27.46 -24.83
N VAL A 105 -21.21 -27.30 -23.75
CA VAL A 105 -20.90 -26.39 -22.65
C VAL A 105 -20.07 -27.18 -21.63
N GLU A 106 -18.77 -27.24 -21.87
CA GLU A 106 -17.73 -27.75 -20.97
C GLU A 106 -16.38 -27.24 -21.54
N ASN A 107 -15.55 -26.58 -20.71
CA ASN A 107 -14.34 -25.78 -21.05
C ASN A 107 -14.53 -24.25 -21.20
N ALA A 108 -15.07 -23.59 -20.16
CA ALA A 108 -15.10 -22.13 -20.06
C ALA A 108 -15.00 -21.61 -18.61
N ILE A 109 -14.03 -22.12 -17.81
CA ILE A 109 -13.74 -21.64 -16.43
C ILE A 109 -12.21 -21.49 -16.19
N GLU A 110 -11.36 -21.47 -17.23
CA GLU A 110 -9.90 -21.31 -17.05
C GLU A 110 -9.30 -19.93 -17.38
N GLU A 111 -10.10 -18.97 -17.88
CA GLU A 111 -9.63 -17.62 -18.21
C GLU A 111 -10.12 -16.55 -17.22
N ASN A 112 -9.71 -16.65 -15.95
CA ASN A 112 -9.63 -15.47 -15.07
C ASN A 112 -8.69 -15.64 -13.85
N LYS A 113 -7.50 -16.23 -14.08
CA LYS A 113 -6.38 -16.11 -13.13
C LYS A 113 -5.45 -14.98 -13.59
N GLU A 114 -5.77 -13.74 -13.21
CA GLU A 114 -4.73 -12.71 -13.09
C GLU A 114 -3.78 -13.14 -11.97
N GLN A 115 -2.76 -13.90 -12.37
CA GLN A 115 -1.67 -14.32 -11.52
C GLN A 115 -1.00 -13.09 -10.92
N VAL A 116 -0.67 -13.18 -9.63
CA VAL A 116 0.32 -12.28 -9.00
C VAL A 116 1.51 -12.17 -9.96
N ARG A 117 1.98 -10.94 -10.22
CA ARG A 117 3.04 -10.68 -11.21
C ARG A 117 4.40 -11.18 -10.69
N THR A 118 4.54 -12.49 -10.63
CA THR A 118 5.75 -13.18 -10.20
C THR A 118 6.84 -12.90 -11.23
N LEU A 119 7.75 -12.00 -10.86
CA LEU A 119 8.93 -11.68 -11.64
C LEU A 119 9.71 -12.97 -11.90
N VAL A 120 9.87 -13.36 -13.16
CA VAL A 120 10.63 -14.55 -13.54
C VAL A 120 12.11 -14.28 -13.28
N LEU A 121 12.56 -14.65 -12.09
CA LEU A 121 13.95 -14.53 -11.66
C LEU A 121 14.82 -15.57 -12.39
N LYS A 122 15.77 -15.07 -13.18
CA LYS A 122 16.87 -15.83 -13.78
C LYS A 122 18.17 -15.14 -13.40
N GLY A 123 18.87 -15.67 -12.40
CA GLY A 123 20.06 -15.04 -11.80
C GLY A 123 19.71 -14.14 -10.61
N LYS A 124 20.68 -13.32 -10.16
CA LYS A 124 20.55 -12.49 -8.95
C LYS A 124 19.54 -11.34 -9.05
N ALA A 125 19.10 -10.98 -10.27
CA ALA A 125 18.06 -9.97 -10.50
C ALA A 125 17.17 -10.38 -11.69
N PRO A 126 15.88 -10.00 -11.70
CA PRO A 126 14.96 -10.36 -12.77
C PRO A 126 15.20 -9.51 -14.01
N VAL A 127 15.12 -10.11 -15.19
CA VAL A 127 15.08 -9.38 -16.45
C VAL A 127 13.78 -8.58 -16.53
N ASP A 128 13.87 -7.31 -16.93
CA ASP A 128 12.72 -6.44 -17.08
C ASP A 128 11.65 -7.04 -18.01
N ILE A 129 10.40 -7.11 -17.53
CA ILE A 129 9.27 -7.76 -18.24
C ILE A 129 9.03 -7.12 -19.62
N GLU A 130 9.27 -5.81 -19.74
CA GLU A 130 9.14 -5.05 -20.98
C GLU A 130 10.18 -5.45 -22.05
N CYS A 131 11.24 -6.16 -21.69
CA CYS A 131 12.26 -6.66 -22.62
C CYS A 131 11.84 -7.98 -23.28
N THR A 132 10.65 -8.00 -23.90
CA THR A 132 9.99 -9.21 -24.45
C THR A 132 10.86 -10.06 -25.38
N THR A 133 11.83 -9.46 -26.07
CA THR A 133 12.79 -10.14 -26.95
C THR A 133 13.79 -11.03 -26.21
N LYS A 134 14.14 -10.66 -24.97
CA LYS A 134 15.15 -11.32 -24.12
C LYS A 134 14.53 -12.01 -22.89
N LEU A 135 13.28 -11.67 -22.56
CA LEU A 135 12.53 -12.30 -21.48
C LEU A 135 12.54 -13.83 -21.61
N LYS A 136 12.86 -14.53 -20.51
CA LYS A 136 13.09 -15.99 -20.44
C LYS A 136 14.26 -16.55 -21.29
N LYS A 137 14.96 -15.75 -22.10
CA LYS A 137 16.08 -16.17 -22.97
C LYS A 137 17.46 -15.65 -22.53
N ALA A 138 17.46 -14.71 -21.60
CA ALA A 138 18.62 -14.08 -21.02
C ALA A 138 18.46 -13.96 -19.50
N ARG A 139 19.57 -13.66 -18.83
CA ARG A 139 19.69 -13.33 -17.41
C ARG A 139 20.35 -11.98 -17.23
N VAL A 140 20.12 -11.34 -16.08
CA VAL A 140 20.91 -10.16 -15.69
C VAL A 140 22.34 -10.62 -15.37
N TYR A 141 23.32 -9.90 -15.91
CA TYR A 141 24.73 -10.21 -15.74
C TYR A 141 25.22 -9.83 -14.33
N CYS A 142 26.07 -10.68 -13.75
CA CYS A 142 26.66 -10.46 -12.43
C CYS A 142 28.08 -11.01 -12.34
N GLU A 143 28.96 -10.30 -11.63
CA GLU A 143 30.33 -10.70 -11.32
C GLU A 143 30.52 -10.85 -9.81
N GLY A 144 30.51 -12.09 -9.33
CA GLY A 144 30.42 -12.35 -7.89
C GLY A 144 29.11 -11.76 -7.35
N ASP A 145 29.21 -10.78 -6.46
CA ASP A 145 28.07 -10.02 -5.91
C ASP A 145 27.77 -8.70 -6.63
N ASP A 146 28.57 -8.31 -7.63
CA ASP A 146 28.30 -7.12 -8.44
C ASP A 146 27.26 -7.45 -9.53
N VAL A 147 26.00 -7.08 -9.30
CA VAL A 147 24.89 -7.24 -10.26
C VAL A 147 24.78 -5.99 -11.13
N TYR A 148 24.88 -6.15 -12.45
CA TYR A 148 24.76 -5.07 -13.44
C TYR A 148 23.29 -4.73 -13.75
N ASP A 149 22.54 -4.38 -12.71
CA ASP A 149 21.19 -3.82 -12.74
C ASP A 149 21.16 -2.53 -11.90
N VAL A 150 20.46 -1.50 -12.39
CA VAL A 150 20.21 -0.29 -11.59
C VAL A 150 18.92 0.40 -12.00
N MET A 151 18.06 0.64 -11.01
CA MET A 151 16.92 1.54 -11.11
C MET A 151 17.29 2.93 -10.60
N LEU A 152 17.21 3.93 -11.48
CA LEU A 152 17.44 5.34 -11.13
C LEU A 152 16.12 6.10 -11.07
N ASN A 153 16.00 7.06 -10.15
CA ASN A 153 14.86 7.95 -10.05
C ASN A 153 15.27 9.43 -10.01
N GLN A 154 14.39 10.33 -10.44
CA GLN A 154 14.58 11.77 -10.41
C GLN A 154 13.24 12.50 -10.28
N THR A 155 13.04 13.19 -9.17
CA THR A 155 11.91 14.11 -8.99
C THR A 155 12.40 15.56 -8.91
N ASN A 156 11.71 16.46 -9.62
CA ASN A 156 11.83 17.91 -9.48
C ASN A 156 10.44 18.53 -9.70
N LEU A 157 9.84 19.00 -8.60
CA LEU A 157 8.50 19.60 -8.53
C LEU A 157 8.40 20.87 -9.36
N GLN A 158 9.43 21.72 -9.35
CA GLN A 158 9.44 23.02 -10.05
C GLN A 158 9.20 22.89 -11.56
N TYR A 159 9.63 21.76 -12.15
CA TYR A 159 9.49 21.48 -13.58
C TYR A 159 8.58 20.28 -13.88
N ASN A 160 7.78 19.81 -12.92
CA ASN A 160 6.94 18.60 -13.01
C ASN A 160 7.70 17.37 -13.58
N ASN A 161 8.98 17.23 -13.22
CA ASN A 161 9.76 16.05 -13.57
C ASN A 161 9.55 15.00 -12.47
N ASN A 162 9.07 13.82 -12.83
CA ASN A 162 9.06 12.65 -11.96
C ASN A 162 9.40 11.44 -12.84
N LYS A 163 10.69 11.11 -12.94
CA LYS A 163 11.25 10.29 -14.03
C LYS A 163 12.12 9.14 -13.50
N PHE A 164 11.90 7.95 -14.04
CA PHE A 164 12.76 6.79 -13.78
C PHE A 164 13.73 6.56 -14.96
N TYR A 165 14.81 5.80 -14.70
CA TYR A 165 15.72 5.26 -15.73
C TYR A 165 16.30 3.93 -15.24
N LEU A 166 15.86 2.83 -15.84
CA LEU A 166 16.39 1.48 -15.62
C LEU A 166 17.54 1.22 -16.60
N ILE A 167 18.61 0.58 -16.13
CA ILE A 167 19.72 0.06 -16.94
C ILE A 167 19.99 -1.38 -16.51
N GLN A 168 20.02 -2.32 -17.45
CA GLN A 168 20.35 -3.74 -17.23
C GLN A 168 21.39 -4.20 -18.25
N LEU A 169 22.42 -4.92 -17.80
CA LEU A 169 23.29 -5.70 -18.68
C LEU A 169 22.76 -7.14 -18.70
N LEU A 170 22.40 -7.62 -19.89
CA LEU A 170 21.81 -8.94 -20.11
C LEU A 170 22.81 -9.86 -20.83
N GLU A 171 22.90 -11.11 -20.39
CA GLU A 171 23.62 -12.20 -21.07
C GLU A 171 22.59 -13.25 -21.55
N ASP A 172 22.66 -13.65 -22.82
CA ASP A 172 21.80 -14.71 -23.37
C ASP A 172 22.19 -16.11 -22.81
N ASP A 173 21.20 -16.93 -22.46
CA ASP A 173 21.42 -18.22 -21.79
C ASP A 173 22.18 -19.23 -22.67
N ASN A 174 21.88 -19.24 -23.98
CA ASN A 174 22.34 -20.28 -24.92
C ASN A 174 23.60 -19.89 -25.72
N ILE A 175 23.91 -18.60 -25.79
CA ILE A 175 25.00 -18.03 -26.61
C ILE A 175 25.63 -16.93 -25.79
N LYS A 176 26.96 -16.89 -25.66
CA LYS A 176 27.66 -15.77 -25.00
C LYS A 176 27.51 -14.48 -25.81
N ASN A 177 26.40 -13.79 -25.60
CA ASN A 177 25.99 -12.58 -26.30
C ASN A 177 25.42 -11.60 -25.28
N PHE A 178 26.02 -10.42 -25.21
CA PHE A 178 25.71 -9.40 -24.24
C PHE A 178 24.86 -8.30 -24.87
N SER A 179 23.89 -7.78 -24.14
CA SER A 179 23.02 -6.69 -24.55
C SER A 179 22.78 -5.74 -23.39
N VAL A 180 22.86 -4.43 -23.60
CA VAL A 180 22.43 -3.47 -22.58
C VAL A 180 21.01 -3.04 -22.87
N TRP A 181 20.12 -3.31 -21.92
CA TRP A 181 18.74 -2.82 -21.92
C TRP A 181 18.66 -1.52 -21.13
N MET A 182 17.90 -0.56 -21.66
CA MET A 182 17.63 0.72 -21.03
C MET A 182 16.14 1.02 -21.16
N ARG A 183 15.49 1.45 -20.08
CA ARG A 183 14.07 1.89 -20.11
C ARG A 183 13.89 3.14 -19.27
N TRP A 184 13.19 4.14 -19.78
CA TRP A 184 13.04 5.44 -19.12
C TRP A 184 11.71 6.10 -19.43
N GLY A 185 11.24 6.95 -18.53
CA GLY A 185 9.96 7.63 -18.70
C GLY A 185 9.50 8.31 -17.43
N ARG A 186 8.21 8.64 -17.37
CA ARG A 186 7.56 9.14 -16.17
C ARG A 186 7.29 7.97 -15.20
N VAL A 187 7.45 8.20 -13.90
CA VAL A 187 7.03 7.26 -12.85
C VAL A 187 5.52 6.95 -13.01
N GLY A 188 5.09 5.72 -12.72
CA GLY A 188 3.75 5.20 -13.02
C GLY A 188 3.56 4.60 -14.42
N GLN A 189 4.38 5.05 -15.39
CA GLN A 189 4.23 4.74 -16.82
C GLN A 189 5.29 3.73 -17.33
N VAL A 190 4.98 3.03 -18.41
CA VAL A 190 5.89 2.02 -19.01
C VAL A 190 7.19 2.67 -19.49
N GLY A 191 7.09 3.79 -20.20
CA GLY A 191 8.20 4.57 -20.74
C GLY A 191 8.63 4.15 -22.15
N GLN A 192 9.74 4.74 -22.62
CA GLN A 192 10.47 4.34 -23.82
C GLN A 192 11.59 3.36 -23.43
N SER A 193 12.02 2.52 -24.36
CA SER A 193 13.10 1.56 -24.15
C SER A 193 14.09 1.49 -25.32
N SER A 194 15.26 0.92 -25.05
CA SER A 194 16.28 0.62 -26.06
C SER A 194 17.10 -0.60 -25.65
N LEU A 195 17.20 -1.57 -26.57
CA LEU A 195 18.12 -2.70 -26.45
C LEU A 195 19.34 -2.44 -27.34
N LYS A 196 20.55 -2.50 -26.78
CA LYS A 196 21.81 -2.37 -27.50
C LYS A 196 22.61 -3.66 -27.43
N CYS A 197 22.53 -4.46 -28.50
CA CYS A 197 23.31 -5.68 -28.65
C CYS A 197 24.81 -5.35 -28.82
N CYS A 198 25.66 -6.03 -28.06
CA CYS A 198 27.12 -5.86 -28.09
C CYS A 198 27.85 -7.06 -28.72
N GLY A 199 27.15 -8.17 -29.00
CA GLY A 199 27.77 -9.41 -29.45
C GLY A 199 28.42 -10.13 -28.27
N SER A 200 29.45 -10.93 -28.53
CA SER A 200 30.25 -11.60 -27.50
C SER A 200 31.18 -10.68 -26.70
N ASP A 201 31.19 -9.37 -27.01
CA ASP A 201 32.04 -8.38 -26.35
C ASP A 201 31.41 -7.85 -25.05
N LEU A 202 31.75 -8.52 -23.94
CA LEU A 202 31.38 -8.12 -22.58
C LEU A 202 31.93 -6.74 -22.20
N GLN A 203 33.17 -6.41 -22.58
CA GLN A 203 33.82 -5.15 -22.15
C GLN A 203 33.14 -3.94 -22.80
N LYS A 204 32.70 -4.07 -24.05
CA LYS A 204 31.85 -3.08 -24.73
C LYS A 204 30.48 -2.94 -24.08
N ALA A 205 29.86 -4.04 -23.63
CA ALA A 205 28.59 -4.00 -22.91
C ALA A 205 28.73 -3.27 -21.57
N LYS A 206 29.75 -3.62 -20.77
CA LYS A 206 30.11 -2.92 -19.52
C LYS A 206 30.37 -1.44 -19.75
N GLY A 207 31.27 -1.09 -20.66
CA GLY A 207 31.61 0.30 -20.95
C GLY A 207 30.40 1.13 -21.42
N LEU A 208 29.42 0.51 -22.09
CA LEU A 208 28.18 1.18 -22.49
C LEU A 208 27.19 1.34 -21.31
N PHE A 209 27.11 0.35 -20.41
CA PHE A 209 26.36 0.43 -19.15
C PHE A 209 26.93 1.51 -18.23
N GLU A 210 28.22 1.43 -17.92
CA GLU A 210 28.93 2.31 -16.98
C GLU A 210 28.97 3.76 -17.48
N LYS A 211 29.19 3.96 -18.78
CA LYS A 211 29.05 5.29 -19.41
C LYS A 211 27.64 5.84 -19.28
N LYS A 212 26.59 5.01 -19.46
CA LYS A 212 25.21 5.47 -19.33
C LYS A 212 24.86 5.83 -17.89
N PHE A 213 25.31 5.02 -16.94
CA PHE A 213 25.21 5.31 -15.52
C PHE A 213 25.87 6.66 -15.20
N PHE A 214 27.14 6.86 -15.55
CA PHE A 214 27.87 8.11 -15.33
C PHE A 214 27.23 9.33 -16.02
N ASP A 215 26.73 9.20 -17.25
CA ASP A 215 25.97 10.28 -17.93
C ASP A 215 24.78 10.77 -17.08
N LYS A 216 24.08 9.82 -16.45
CA LYS A 216 22.83 10.02 -15.72
C LYS A 216 23.05 10.41 -14.26
N THR A 217 24.03 9.85 -13.57
CA THR A 217 24.25 10.06 -12.13
C THR A 217 25.45 10.94 -11.79
N LYS A 218 26.42 11.07 -12.71
CA LYS A 218 27.76 11.66 -12.47
C LYS A 218 28.61 10.94 -11.42
N ASN A 219 28.25 9.71 -11.09
CA ASN A 219 29.02 8.81 -10.22
C ASN A 219 29.63 7.67 -11.05
N VAL A 220 30.77 7.11 -10.60
CA VAL A 220 31.42 5.95 -11.22
C VAL A 220 30.75 4.66 -10.72
N TRP A 221 30.51 3.68 -11.61
CA TRP A 221 29.79 2.45 -11.27
C TRP A 221 30.50 1.61 -10.20
N SER A 222 31.82 1.48 -10.28
CA SER A 222 32.64 0.71 -9.34
C SER A 222 32.69 1.34 -7.94
N GLU A 223 32.43 2.64 -7.83
CA GLU A 223 32.47 3.41 -6.58
C GLU A 223 31.07 3.67 -5.99
N ARG A 224 30.03 3.08 -6.57
CA ARG A 224 28.61 3.32 -6.21
C ARG A 224 28.23 3.01 -4.75
N ALA A 225 29.11 2.33 -3.99
CA ALA A 225 28.95 2.19 -2.55
C ALA A 225 29.02 3.55 -1.82
N ASN A 226 29.81 4.48 -2.35
CA ASN A 226 29.96 5.86 -1.87
C ASN A 226 29.18 6.85 -2.76
N PHE A 227 27.97 6.48 -3.21
CA PHE A 227 27.19 7.28 -4.15
C PHE A 227 26.82 8.66 -3.58
N GLU A 228 27.20 9.73 -4.28
CA GLU A 228 26.81 11.10 -3.93
C GLU A 228 25.77 11.67 -4.89
N LYS A 229 24.65 12.14 -4.33
CA LYS A 229 23.54 12.64 -5.11
C LYS A 229 23.80 14.03 -5.69
N VAL A 230 24.19 14.10 -6.95
CA VAL A 230 24.39 15.38 -7.66
C VAL A 230 23.05 16.09 -7.95
N ALA A 231 23.03 17.42 -7.74
CA ALA A 231 21.89 18.27 -8.04
C ALA A 231 21.51 18.17 -9.53
N GLY A 232 20.21 18.09 -9.83
CA GLY A 232 19.76 17.85 -11.21
C GLY A 232 20.04 16.46 -11.78
N LYS A 233 20.53 15.51 -10.96
CA LYS A 233 20.77 14.04 -11.16
C LYS A 233 19.92 13.30 -12.22
N TYR A 234 18.97 12.43 -11.88
CA TYR A 234 19.03 11.11 -11.21
C TYR A 234 19.76 10.82 -9.88
N ASP A 235 19.16 9.90 -9.13
CA ASP A 235 19.57 9.22 -7.89
C ASP A 235 19.43 7.69 -8.06
N ILE A 236 20.01 6.89 -7.16
CA ILE A 236 19.84 5.43 -7.14
C ILE A 236 18.66 5.05 -6.23
N LEU A 237 17.88 4.05 -6.65
CA LEU A 237 17.02 3.29 -5.75
C LEU A 237 17.72 1.98 -5.39
N GLN A 238 18.05 1.79 -4.11
CA GLN A 238 18.68 0.55 -3.65
C GLN A 238 17.64 -0.57 -3.54
N MET A 239 17.75 -1.56 -4.43
CA MET A 239 16.84 -2.70 -4.55
C MET A 239 17.54 -4.00 -4.13
N ASP A 240 16.93 -4.79 -3.25
CA ASP A 240 17.44 -6.08 -2.77
C ASP A 240 16.87 -7.23 -3.60
N TYR A 241 17.54 -7.56 -4.70
CA TYR A 241 17.21 -8.75 -5.49
C TYR A 241 17.85 -10.05 -4.94
N ASN A 242 18.88 -9.93 -4.08
CA ASN A 242 19.64 -11.05 -3.52
C ASN A 242 18.83 -11.95 -2.58
N SER A 243 17.70 -11.44 -2.06
CA SER A 243 16.80 -12.18 -1.16
C SER A 243 16.09 -13.41 -1.77
N THR A 244 16.30 -13.72 -3.05
CA THR A 244 15.74 -14.91 -3.71
C THR A 244 16.90 -15.80 -4.15
N SER A 245 17.26 -16.74 -3.27
CA SER A 245 18.43 -17.62 -3.41
C SER A 245 18.36 -18.54 -4.64
N GLN A 246 19.52 -18.86 -5.20
CA GLN A 246 19.72 -19.26 -6.61
C GLN A 246 19.27 -20.68 -7.02
N GLU A 247 18.30 -21.31 -6.35
CA GLU A 247 17.84 -22.67 -6.71
C GLU A 247 16.48 -22.73 -7.40
N GLU A 248 15.71 -21.65 -7.40
CA GLU A 248 14.40 -21.63 -8.06
C GLU A 248 14.51 -21.46 -9.58
N LEU A 249 13.67 -22.22 -10.31
CA LEU A 249 13.57 -22.26 -11.76
C LEU A 249 14.73 -22.94 -12.53
N LYS A 250 15.16 -24.13 -12.04
CA LYS A 250 15.07 -25.25 -12.99
C LYS A 250 13.59 -25.40 -13.36
N PRO A 251 13.20 -25.42 -14.64
CA PRO A 251 11.89 -25.96 -14.96
C PRO A 251 11.88 -27.38 -14.44
N LEU A 252 11.02 -27.67 -13.47
CA LEU A 252 10.51 -29.02 -13.32
C LEU A 252 10.07 -29.42 -14.73
N LYS A 253 10.67 -30.49 -15.25
CA LYS A 253 9.96 -31.21 -16.31
C LYS A 253 8.59 -31.52 -15.74
N GLU A 254 7.56 -31.41 -16.57
CA GLU A 254 6.23 -31.92 -16.27
C GLU A 254 6.22 -33.47 -16.35
N GLU A 255 7.20 -34.11 -15.71
CA GLU A 255 7.01 -35.42 -15.11
C GLU A 255 6.08 -35.14 -13.93
N LYS A 256 4.77 -35.27 -14.19
CA LYS A 256 3.73 -35.18 -13.15
C LYS A 256 4.19 -36.02 -11.96
N PRO A 257 4.33 -35.43 -10.75
CA PRO A 257 4.37 -36.25 -9.55
C PRO A 257 3.09 -37.08 -9.56
N GLU A 258 3.22 -38.39 -9.42
CA GLU A 258 2.08 -39.30 -9.23
C GLU A 258 1.25 -38.80 -8.04
N ASP A 259 -0.08 -38.93 -8.11
CA ASP A 259 -1.10 -38.25 -7.29
C ASP A 259 -0.81 -38.13 -5.77
N ILE A 260 0.06 -37.20 -5.37
CA ILE A 260 0.20 -36.73 -3.99
C ILE A 260 -0.74 -35.52 -3.85
N PRO A 261 -1.84 -35.62 -3.08
CA PRO A 261 -2.68 -34.47 -2.81
C PRO A 261 -1.88 -33.38 -2.10
N PRO A 262 -2.20 -32.08 -2.30
CA PRO A 262 -1.52 -31.00 -1.61
C PRO A 262 -1.59 -31.24 -0.08
N PRO A 263 -0.48 -31.00 0.66
CA PRO A 263 -0.42 -31.30 2.09
C PRO A 263 -1.49 -30.50 2.83
N GLU A 264 -2.36 -31.18 3.57
CA GLU A 264 -3.42 -30.52 4.34
C GLU A 264 -2.84 -29.74 5.53
N SER A 265 -3.30 -28.51 5.72
CA SER A 265 -2.93 -27.67 6.87
C SER A 265 -3.31 -28.34 8.19
N GLN A 266 -2.42 -28.30 9.17
CA GLN A 266 -2.65 -28.83 10.52
C GLN A 266 -3.17 -27.76 11.49
N LEU A 267 -3.45 -26.54 10.99
CA LEU A 267 -3.93 -25.42 11.79
C LEU A 267 -5.45 -25.40 11.91
N ASP A 268 -5.98 -24.83 13.00
CA ASP A 268 -7.40 -24.51 13.13
C ASP A 268 -7.84 -23.60 11.96
N SER A 269 -9.01 -23.86 11.36
CA SER A 269 -9.47 -23.11 10.18
C SER A 269 -9.57 -21.60 10.44
N ARG A 270 -9.86 -21.18 11.67
CA ARG A 270 -9.86 -19.76 12.09
C ARG A 270 -8.47 -19.13 12.00
N VAL A 271 -7.43 -19.90 12.33
CA VAL A 271 -6.03 -19.45 12.17
C VAL A 271 -5.67 -19.41 10.69
N GLN A 272 -6.12 -20.38 9.88
CA GLN A 272 -5.89 -20.35 8.42
C GLN A 272 -6.50 -19.08 7.79
N GLU A 273 -7.78 -18.79 8.07
CA GLU A 273 -8.48 -17.56 7.63
C GLU A 273 -7.72 -16.27 8.03
N LEU A 274 -7.19 -16.22 9.26
CA LEU A 274 -6.40 -15.08 9.74
C LEU A 274 -5.09 -14.93 8.98
N ILE A 275 -4.34 -16.02 8.78
CA ILE A 275 -3.05 -15.99 8.07
C ILE A 275 -3.25 -15.61 6.59
N GLU A 276 -4.26 -16.17 5.92
CA GLU A 276 -4.63 -15.76 4.55
C GLU A 276 -4.97 -14.26 4.46
N LEU A 277 -5.69 -13.73 5.44
CA LEU A 277 -6.06 -12.31 5.49
C LEU A 277 -4.83 -11.39 5.63
N ILE A 278 -3.90 -11.71 6.54
CA ILE A 278 -2.74 -10.84 6.80
C ILE A 278 -1.57 -11.06 5.83
N CYS A 279 -1.46 -12.23 5.20
CA CYS A 279 -0.40 -12.54 4.23
C CYS A 279 -0.80 -12.25 2.76
N ASN A 280 -1.96 -11.63 2.51
CA ASN A 280 -2.44 -11.34 1.16
C ASN A 280 -1.62 -10.24 0.47
N LEU A 281 -0.66 -10.65 -0.37
CA LEU A 281 0.21 -9.75 -1.13
C LEU A 281 -0.54 -8.80 -2.08
N LYS A 282 -1.69 -9.20 -2.64
CA LYS A 282 -2.50 -8.31 -3.50
C LYS A 282 -3.12 -7.18 -2.68
N ALA A 283 -3.67 -7.51 -1.51
CA ALA A 283 -4.21 -6.51 -0.58
C ALA A 283 -3.12 -5.54 -0.07
N MET A 284 -1.89 -6.02 0.14
CA MET A 284 -0.73 -5.18 0.45
C MET A 284 -0.39 -4.22 -0.70
N GLU A 285 -0.38 -4.71 -1.95
CA GLU A 285 -0.10 -3.90 -3.13
C GLU A 285 -1.13 -2.78 -3.33
N GLU A 286 -2.42 -3.12 -3.24
CA GLU A 286 -3.52 -2.16 -3.31
C GLU A 286 -3.40 -1.07 -2.23
N THR A 287 -3.00 -1.44 -1.01
CA THR A 287 -2.85 -0.50 0.11
C THR A 287 -1.77 0.55 -0.15
N VAL A 288 -0.61 0.15 -0.67
CA VAL A 288 0.45 1.14 -0.99
C VAL A 288 0.16 1.94 -2.26
N MET A 289 -0.55 1.36 -3.24
CA MET A 289 -1.04 2.08 -4.43
C MET A 289 -2.06 3.16 -4.04
N GLU A 290 -2.93 2.91 -3.06
CA GLU A 290 -3.83 3.92 -2.48
C GLU A 290 -3.04 5.15 -2.01
N MET A 291 -1.94 4.92 -1.27
CA MET A 291 -1.01 5.92 -0.75
C MET A 291 -0.09 6.59 -1.81
N LYS A 292 -0.29 6.23 -3.09
CA LYS A 292 0.39 6.74 -4.30
C LYS A 292 1.83 6.26 -4.47
N TYR A 293 2.21 5.12 -3.92
CA TYR A 293 3.50 4.47 -4.17
C TYR A 293 3.52 3.71 -5.51
N ASP A 294 4.66 3.72 -6.22
CA ASP A 294 4.79 3.03 -7.53
C ASP A 294 5.33 1.60 -7.39
N THR A 295 4.41 0.64 -7.25
CA THR A 295 4.71 -0.80 -7.16
C THR A 295 5.26 -1.39 -8.46
N LYS A 296 5.04 -0.74 -9.62
CA LYS A 296 5.55 -1.22 -10.93
C LYS A 296 7.05 -0.97 -11.08
N LYS A 297 7.59 0.07 -10.42
CA LYS A 297 9.03 0.42 -10.48
C LYS A 297 9.80 -0.06 -9.28
N ALA A 298 9.18 -0.03 -8.09
CA ALA A 298 9.77 -0.55 -6.86
C ALA A 298 8.84 -1.62 -6.26
N PRO A 299 8.85 -2.86 -6.78
CA PRO A 299 8.01 -3.95 -6.31
C PRO A 299 8.12 -4.18 -4.80
N LEU A 300 7.02 -4.65 -4.22
CA LEU A 300 6.94 -4.96 -2.79
C LEU A 300 8.06 -5.90 -2.35
N GLY A 301 8.61 -5.62 -1.17
CA GLY A 301 9.70 -6.39 -0.56
C GLY A 301 11.06 -6.31 -1.23
N LYS A 302 11.20 -5.65 -2.38
CA LYS A 302 12.49 -5.41 -3.04
C LYS A 302 13.12 -4.06 -2.69
N LEU A 303 12.38 -3.15 -2.04
CA LEU A 303 12.96 -1.94 -1.45
C LEU A 303 13.87 -2.32 -0.25
N THR A 304 15.08 -1.76 -0.16
CA THR A 304 16.02 -2.02 0.96
C THR A 304 15.62 -1.30 2.26
N VAL A 305 16.13 -1.78 3.40
CA VAL A 305 15.92 -1.10 4.71
C VAL A 305 16.61 0.26 4.71
N GLU A 306 17.77 0.33 4.06
CA GLU A 306 18.59 1.51 3.83
C GLU A 306 17.81 2.58 3.05
N GLN A 307 17.11 2.21 1.97
CA GLN A 307 16.28 3.13 1.20
C GLN A 307 15.08 3.65 2.03
N ILE A 308 14.47 2.81 2.88
CA ILE A 308 13.39 3.22 3.78
C ILE A 308 13.92 4.20 4.85
N ARG A 309 15.08 3.93 5.46
CA ARG A 309 15.77 4.83 6.40
C ARG A 309 16.15 6.16 5.74
N ALA A 310 16.60 6.13 4.49
CA ALA A 310 16.90 7.34 3.71
C ALA A 310 15.62 8.14 3.38
N GLY A 311 14.49 7.46 3.17
CA GLY A 311 13.16 8.09 3.06
C GLY A 311 12.74 8.81 4.34
N TYR A 312 12.87 8.14 5.49
CA TYR A 312 12.61 8.75 6.81
C TYR A 312 13.49 9.99 7.06
N SER A 313 14.77 9.91 6.69
CA SER A 313 15.71 11.03 6.80
C SER A 313 15.28 12.25 5.97
N SER A 314 14.75 12.05 4.75
CA SER A 314 14.16 13.16 3.97
C SER A 314 12.89 13.72 4.62
N LEU A 315 12.06 12.87 5.26
CA LEU A 315 10.90 13.34 6.01
C LEU A 315 11.28 14.19 7.25
N GLN A 316 12.42 13.92 7.90
CA GLN A 316 12.97 14.80 8.96
C GLN A 316 13.40 16.17 8.44
N LEU A 317 13.93 16.25 7.21
CA LEU A 317 14.24 17.54 6.57
C LEU A 317 12.97 18.34 6.26
N ILE A 318 11.93 17.67 5.76
CA ILE A 318 10.60 18.26 5.54
C ILE A 318 10.00 18.75 6.87
N GLU A 319 10.01 17.92 7.91
CA GLU A 319 9.58 18.30 9.28
C GLU A 319 10.29 19.57 9.75
N SER A 320 11.61 19.62 9.58
CA SER A 320 12.45 20.75 9.99
C SER A 320 12.11 22.02 9.21
N CYS A 321 11.72 21.92 7.94
CA CYS A 321 11.26 23.05 7.13
C CYS A 321 9.89 23.54 7.57
N ILE A 322 8.93 22.64 7.83
CA ILE A 322 7.58 22.99 8.31
C ILE A 322 7.66 23.69 9.68
N LYS A 323 8.40 23.12 10.65
CA LYS A 323 8.59 23.68 12.00
C LYS A 323 9.30 25.05 12.00
N LYS A 324 10.15 25.32 11.01
CA LYS A 324 10.83 26.63 10.83
C LYS A 324 10.07 27.58 9.89
N HIS A 325 8.85 27.22 9.46
CA HIS A 325 8.03 27.94 8.49
C HIS A 325 8.73 28.27 7.15
N LYS A 326 9.67 27.42 6.73
CA LYS A 326 10.49 27.58 5.52
C LYS A 326 9.83 26.96 4.29
N PHE A 327 8.68 27.49 3.86
CA PHE A 327 7.88 26.95 2.74
C PHE A 327 8.41 27.29 1.33
N GLY A 328 9.61 27.85 1.21
CA GLY A 328 10.23 28.27 -0.05
C GLY A 328 11.04 27.16 -0.74
N ARG A 329 12.25 27.50 -1.21
CA ARG A 329 13.16 26.54 -1.89
C ARG A 329 13.52 25.36 -1.00
N ASP A 330 13.85 25.60 0.28
CA ASP A 330 14.25 24.58 1.26
C ASP A 330 13.24 23.41 1.32
N LEU A 331 11.94 23.71 1.42
CA LEU A 331 10.89 22.69 1.45
C LEU A 331 10.71 22.00 0.10
N LEU A 332 10.81 22.73 -1.01
CA LEU A 332 10.72 22.15 -2.35
C LEU A 332 11.87 21.18 -2.62
N GLU A 333 13.09 21.50 -2.18
CA GLU A 333 14.25 20.63 -2.27
C GLU A 333 14.10 19.39 -1.39
N ALA A 334 13.64 19.53 -0.14
CA ALA A 334 13.35 18.40 0.75
C ALA A 334 12.23 17.48 0.19
N CYS A 335 11.19 18.05 -0.42
CA CYS A 335 10.14 17.27 -1.12
C CYS A 335 10.70 16.56 -2.37
N ASN A 336 11.55 17.22 -3.15
CA ASN A 336 12.22 16.60 -4.30
C ASN A 336 13.05 15.39 -3.86
N GLU A 337 13.79 15.50 -2.76
CA GLU A 337 14.61 14.43 -2.18
C GLU A 337 13.73 13.24 -1.77
N PHE A 338 12.67 13.48 -1.00
CA PHE A 338 11.75 12.42 -0.56
C PHE A 338 11.13 11.64 -1.73
N TYR A 339 10.55 12.32 -2.72
CA TYR A 339 9.93 11.65 -3.87
C TYR A 339 10.96 11.01 -4.83
N THR A 340 12.21 11.49 -4.82
CA THR A 340 13.30 10.85 -5.53
C THR A 340 13.70 9.53 -4.84
N ARG A 341 13.76 9.50 -3.51
CA ARG A 341 14.09 8.27 -2.75
C ARG A 341 12.95 7.26 -2.68
N ILE A 342 11.71 7.73 -2.62
CA ILE A 342 10.51 6.90 -2.47
C ILE A 342 9.60 7.12 -3.69
N PRO A 343 9.58 6.20 -4.68
CA PRO A 343 8.84 6.38 -5.91
C PRO A 343 7.34 6.54 -5.69
N HIS A 344 6.77 7.59 -6.29
CA HIS A 344 5.34 7.87 -6.23
C HIS A 344 4.75 8.10 -7.62
N ASP A 345 3.57 7.51 -7.88
CA ASP A 345 2.78 7.78 -9.07
C ASP A 345 1.74 8.89 -8.80
N PHE A 346 1.93 10.03 -9.45
CA PHE A 346 1.01 11.18 -9.42
C PHE A 346 0.24 11.35 -10.73
N GLY A 347 0.36 10.40 -11.67
CA GLY A 347 -0.06 10.58 -13.05
C GLY A 347 0.64 11.79 -13.68
N LEU A 348 -0.05 12.52 -14.55
CA LEU A 348 0.49 13.74 -15.19
C LEU A 348 0.58 14.97 -14.26
N ARG A 349 -0.06 14.92 -13.07
CA ARG A 349 -0.05 16.03 -12.11
C ARG A 349 1.34 16.24 -11.51
N THR A 350 1.66 17.49 -11.19
CA THR A 350 2.85 17.83 -10.41
C THR A 350 2.80 17.16 -9.05
N PRO A 351 3.89 16.53 -8.57
CA PRO A 351 3.95 16.01 -7.21
C PRO A 351 3.62 17.12 -6.20
N PRO A 352 2.73 16.88 -5.21
CA PRO A 352 2.35 17.90 -4.24
C PRO A 352 3.50 18.22 -3.27
N LEU A 353 3.59 19.46 -2.81
CA LEU A 353 4.46 19.81 -1.68
C LEU A 353 3.83 19.27 -0.39
N ILE A 354 4.64 18.69 0.50
CA ILE A 354 4.23 18.28 1.85
C ILE A 354 4.36 19.52 2.75
N LYS A 355 3.25 20.18 3.05
CA LYS A 355 3.20 21.46 3.77
C LYS A 355 2.67 21.32 5.20
N THR A 356 1.82 20.33 5.46
CA THR A 356 1.19 20.13 6.78
C THR A 356 1.80 18.96 7.55
N LEU A 357 1.62 18.99 8.88
CA LEU A 357 2.01 17.89 9.76
C LEU A 357 1.19 16.62 9.48
N GLU A 358 -0.04 16.77 8.99
CA GLU A 358 -0.94 15.67 8.61
C GLU A 358 -0.48 14.96 7.33
N GLU A 359 -0.12 15.73 6.28
CA GLU A 359 0.47 15.21 5.05
C GLU A 359 1.77 14.46 5.34
N LEU A 360 2.61 15.02 6.22
CA LEU A 360 3.83 14.36 6.70
C LEU A 360 3.53 13.04 7.42
N ALA A 361 2.54 13.01 8.32
CA ALA A 361 2.12 11.80 9.03
C ALA A 361 1.51 10.73 8.09
N ILE A 362 0.90 11.11 6.95
CA ILE A 362 0.52 10.13 5.90
C ILE A 362 1.76 9.49 5.27
N LYS A 363 2.84 10.26 5.04
CA LYS A 363 4.08 9.74 4.46
C LYS A 363 4.94 8.93 5.42
N VAL A 364 4.90 9.24 6.72
CA VAL A 364 5.46 8.37 7.77
C VAL A 364 4.80 6.99 7.74
N ARG A 365 3.46 6.94 7.76
CA ARG A 365 2.69 5.69 7.70
C ARG A 365 2.93 4.86 6.44
N LEU A 366 3.25 5.51 5.31
CA LEU A 366 3.65 4.79 4.09
C LEU A 366 4.99 4.05 4.30
N LEU A 367 5.97 4.68 4.94
CA LEU A 367 7.27 4.05 5.22
C LEU A 367 7.16 2.93 6.26
N GLU A 368 6.28 3.08 7.26
CA GLU A 368 5.95 2.02 8.22
C GLU A 368 5.38 0.80 7.47
N ALA A 369 4.33 0.99 6.66
CA ALA A 369 3.71 -0.08 5.88
C ALA A 369 4.67 -0.73 4.87
N LEU A 370 5.53 0.04 4.19
CA LEU A 370 6.55 -0.50 3.28
C LEU A 370 7.58 -1.37 4.02
N GLY A 371 7.94 -1.01 5.25
CA GLY A 371 8.82 -1.83 6.11
C GLY A 371 8.17 -3.14 6.52
N ASP A 372 6.90 -3.11 6.94
CA ASP A 372 6.18 -4.33 7.33
C ASP A 372 5.88 -5.25 6.15
N ILE A 373 5.54 -4.71 4.99
CA ILE A 373 5.39 -5.48 3.76
C ILE A 373 6.74 -6.06 3.32
N GLN A 374 7.87 -5.37 3.53
CA GLN A 374 9.19 -5.93 3.26
C GLN A 374 9.48 -7.15 4.15
N ILE A 375 9.11 -7.09 5.43
CA ILE A 375 9.22 -8.23 6.36
C ILE A 375 8.30 -9.36 5.89
N ALA A 376 7.05 -9.08 5.58
CA ALA A 376 6.08 -10.08 5.13
C ALA A 376 6.52 -10.81 3.85
N VAL A 377 7.00 -10.08 2.85
CA VAL A 377 7.56 -10.66 1.61
C VAL A 377 8.84 -11.43 1.89
N LYS A 378 9.70 -10.99 2.82
CA LYS A 378 10.91 -11.74 3.18
C LYS A 378 10.57 -13.06 3.87
N LEU A 379 9.61 -13.08 4.81
CA LEU A 379 9.13 -14.31 5.45
C LEU A 379 8.50 -15.25 4.42
N ALA A 380 7.53 -14.78 3.63
CA ALA A 380 6.80 -15.60 2.66
C ALA A 380 7.68 -16.29 1.59
N ASN A 381 8.89 -15.78 1.33
CA ASN A 381 9.87 -16.38 0.39
C ASN A 381 10.90 -17.30 1.08
N MET A 382 10.88 -17.46 2.40
CA MET A 382 11.76 -18.41 3.09
C MET A 382 11.24 -19.85 2.92
N GLU A 383 12.18 -20.77 2.65
CA GLU A 383 11.98 -22.23 2.66
C GLU A 383 10.95 -22.79 1.65
N LEU A 384 11.03 -22.40 0.37
CA LEU A 384 10.12 -22.94 -0.66
C LEU A 384 10.12 -24.48 -0.79
N ASN A 385 11.21 -25.15 -0.42
CA ASN A 385 11.41 -26.60 -0.54
C ASN A 385 10.84 -27.46 0.63
N SER A 386 10.07 -26.90 1.56
CA SER A 386 9.41 -27.70 2.60
C SER A 386 8.17 -28.47 2.07
N LEU A 387 7.96 -29.70 2.58
CA LEU A 387 6.78 -30.54 2.31
C LEU A 387 5.51 -30.07 3.02
N GLU A 388 5.59 -29.03 3.85
CA GLU A 388 4.47 -28.50 4.62
C GLU A 388 3.60 -27.54 3.79
N HIS A 389 2.33 -27.43 4.18
CA HIS A 389 1.38 -26.49 3.58
C HIS A 389 1.87 -25.03 3.69
N PRO A 390 1.68 -24.17 2.67
CA PRO A 390 2.21 -22.80 2.68
C PRO A 390 1.74 -21.93 3.85
N ILE A 391 0.49 -22.10 4.31
CA ILE A 391 -0.07 -21.37 5.45
C ILE A 391 0.68 -21.75 6.75
N ASP A 392 0.94 -23.04 6.95
CA ASP A 392 1.61 -23.57 8.15
C ASP A 392 3.05 -23.07 8.25
N ARG A 393 3.71 -22.92 7.10
CA ARG A 393 5.04 -22.30 6.98
C ARG A 393 5.00 -20.81 7.33
N GLN A 394 4.06 -20.06 6.77
CA GLN A 394 3.87 -18.64 7.10
C GLN A 394 3.55 -18.43 8.59
N TYR A 395 2.68 -19.26 9.15
CA TYR A 395 2.33 -19.26 10.57
C TYR A 395 3.56 -19.49 11.46
N ARG A 396 4.38 -20.51 11.15
CA ARG A 396 5.62 -20.80 11.90
C ARG A 396 6.57 -19.62 11.88
N GLN A 397 6.74 -18.98 10.72
CA GLN A 397 7.61 -17.82 10.54
C GLN A 397 7.19 -16.59 11.37
N LEU A 398 5.95 -16.54 11.86
CA LEU A 398 5.54 -15.50 12.82
C LEU A 398 6.12 -15.70 14.23
N ASN A 399 6.65 -16.88 14.57
CA ASN A 399 7.16 -17.22 15.91
C ASN A 399 6.19 -16.79 17.05
N CYS A 400 4.90 -16.90 16.76
CA CYS A 400 3.82 -16.41 17.62
C CYS A 400 2.66 -17.42 17.60
N SER A 401 2.40 -18.05 18.74
CA SER A 401 1.27 -18.96 18.88
C SER A 401 -0.04 -18.16 18.87
N LEU A 402 -0.93 -18.50 17.94
CA LEU A 402 -2.32 -18.01 17.88
C LEU A 402 -3.24 -19.14 18.30
N LYS A 403 -3.91 -19.01 19.46
CA LYS A 403 -4.91 -19.99 19.93
C LYS A 403 -6.31 -19.38 19.84
N PRO A 404 -7.18 -19.85 18.92
CA PRO A 404 -8.50 -19.26 18.75
C PRO A 404 -9.42 -19.64 19.93
N LEU A 405 -9.98 -18.62 20.59
CA LEU A 405 -10.91 -18.80 21.70
C LEU A 405 -12.29 -19.21 21.20
N ASP A 406 -13.01 -20.02 21.99
CA ASP A 406 -14.43 -20.27 21.75
C ASP A 406 -15.25 -19.03 22.14
N THR A 407 -16.19 -18.67 21.26
CA THR A 407 -17.28 -17.71 21.47
C THR A 407 -18.08 -17.90 22.76
N THR A 408 -18.20 -19.14 23.25
CA THR A 408 -18.90 -19.42 24.52
C THR A 408 -18.07 -19.09 25.76
N SER A 409 -16.76 -18.85 25.61
CA SER A 409 -15.84 -18.59 26.71
C SER A 409 -16.15 -17.28 27.43
N SER A 410 -16.01 -17.29 28.76
CA SER A 410 -16.07 -16.08 29.59
C SER A 410 -15.06 -15.02 29.18
N TYR A 411 -13.91 -15.43 28.64
CA TYR A 411 -12.90 -14.53 28.08
C TYR A 411 -13.44 -13.84 26.81
N PHE A 412 -14.01 -14.58 25.87
CA PHE A 412 -14.59 -13.99 24.65
C PHE A 412 -15.69 -12.97 24.99
N GLN A 413 -16.62 -13.34 25.87
CA GLN A 413 -17.71 -12.46 26.32
C GLN A 413 -17.22 -11.24 27.14
N LEU A 414 -16.10 -11.35 27.86
CA LEU A 414 -15.47 -10.22 28.53
C LEU A 414 -14.86 -9.25 27.52
N LEU A 415 -14.12 -9.78 26.54
CA LEU A 415 -13.46 -8.98 25.50
C LEU A 415 -14.46 -8.33 24.54
N GLU A 416 -15.56 -9.01 24.21
CA GLU A 416 -16.68 -8.43 23.47
C GLU A 416 -17.32 -7.26 24.25
N ARG A 417 -17.60 -7.45 25.55
CA ARG A 417 -18.10 -6.36 26.40
C ARG A 417 -17.09 -5.21 26.51
N TYR A 418 -15.79 -5.48 26.53
CA TYR A 418 -14.77 -4.42 26.55
C TYR A 418 -14.78 -3.62 25.23
N LEU A 419 -14.83 -4.33 24.08
CA LEU A 419 -14.94 -3.73 22.75
C LEU A 419 -16.15 -2.81 22.63
N GLN A 420 -17.34 -3.29 23.03
CA GLN A 420 -18.59 -2.53 22.92
C GLN A 420 -18.71 -1.39 23.93
N SER A 421 -18.39 -1.64 25.20
CA SER A 421 -18.55 -0.62 26.27
C SER A 421 -17.63 0.58 26.09
N THR A 422 -16.50 0.40 25.40
CA THR A 422 -15.53 1.47 25.11
C THR A 422 -15.58 1.99 23.67
N HIS A 423 -16.65 1.69 22.92
CA HIS A 423 -16.91 2.33 21.64
C HIS A 423 -17.29 3.80 21.88
N ALA A 424 -16.46 4.72 21.39
CA ALA A 424 -16.63 6.15 21.64
C ALA A 424 -17.85 6.75 20.92
N PRO A 425 -18.64 7.62 21.58
CA PRO A 425 -19.86 8.18 20.99
C PRO A 425 -19.60 9.17 19.84
N THR A 426 -18.37 9.69 19.69
CA THR A 426 -17.99 10.55 18.55
C THR A 426 -17.50 9.78 17.33
N HIS A 427 -17.40 8.45 17.39
CA HIS A 427 -17.04 7.60 16.25
C HIS A 427 -18.29 6.81 15.83
N ASN A 428 -19.30 7.53 15.34
CA ASN A 428 -20.65 7.02 15.05
C ASN A 428 -20.89 6.72 13.56
N ASP A 429 -19.85 6.85 12.75
CA ASP A 429 -19.78 6.50 11.34
C ASP A 429 -19.78 4.97 11.10
N TYR A 430 -19.32 4.19 12.08
CA TYR A 430 -19.40 2.72 12.06
C TYR A 430 -19.77 2.14 13.43
N THR A 431 -20.23 0.88 13.39
CA THR A 431 -20.31 0.00 14.57
C THR A 431 -19.31 -1.15 14.42
N MET A 432 -18.87 -1.74 15.54
CA MET A 432 -17.96 -2.89 15.53
C MET A 432 -18.68 -4.17 15.95
N LYS A 433 -18.46 -5.26 15.23
CA LYS A 433 -18.88 -6.62 15.62
C LYS A 433 -17.64 -7.51 15.76
N LEU A 434 -17.50 -8.15 16.92
CA LEU A 434 -16.45 -9.14 17.12
C LEU A 434 -16.76 -10.41 16.30
N LEU A 435 -15.77 -10.90 15.56
CA LEU A 435 -15.88 -12.14 14.78
C LEU A 435 -15.17 -13.29 15.49
N GLN A 436 -13.88 -13.11 15.78
CA GLN A 436 -13.00 -14.12 16.34
C GLN A 436 -12.00 -13.46 17.30
N VAL A 437 -11.53 -14.23 18.29
CA VAL A 437 -10.44 -13.81 19.19
C VAL A 437 -9.40 -14.91 19.23
N PHE A 438 -8.13 -14.52 19.17
CA PHE A 438 -6.97 -15.40 19.32
C PHE A 438 -6.18 -14.97 20.55
N GLU A 439 -5.93 -15.89 21.46
CA GLU A 439 -4.89 -15.71 22.49
C GLU A 439 -3.51 -15.74 21.81
N LEU A 440 -2.66 -14.78 22.18
CA LEU A 440 -1.33 -14.58 21.64
C LEU A 440 -0.26 -15.05 22.65
N GLN A 441 0.71 -15.80 22.14
CA GLN A 441 1.96 -16.07 22.87
C GLN A 441 3.14 -15.98 21.90
N ARG A 442 3.76 -14.80 21.81
CA ARG A 442 4.98 -14.56 21.02
C ARG A 442 6.22 -15.06 21.76
N GLU A 443 7.13 -15.69 21.04
CA GLU A 443 8.36 -16.22 21.62
C GLU A 443 9.23 -15.11 22.26
N GLY A 444 9.79 -15.42 23.44
CA GLY A 444 10.65 -14.52 24.22
C GLY A 444 9.94 -13.33 24.90
N GLU A 445 8.71 -12.98 24.50
CA GLU A 445 8.03 -11.78 25.01
C GLU A 445 7.68 -11.89 26.50
N GLU A 446 7.23 -13.06 26.95
CA GLU A 446 6.91 -13.33 28.36
C GLU A 446 8.15 -13.25 29.29
N CYS A 447 9.32 -13.70 28.81
CA CYS A 447 10.56 -13.65 29.59
C CYS A 447 11.14 -12.24 29.70
N ASN A 448 10.91 -11.39 28.70
CA ASN A 448 11.44 -10.03 28.65
C ASN A 448 10.45 -8.98 29.21
N PHE A 449 9.20 -9.36 29.52
CA PHE A 449 8.18 -8.43 29.97
C PHE A 449 8.47 -7.88 31.38
N ARG A 450 8.31 -6.56 31.55
CA ARG A 450 8.57 -5.81 32.79
C ARG A 450 7.53 -6.02 33.89
N LEU A 451 7.43 -7.26 34.37
CA LEU A 451 6.59 -7.69 35.49
C LEU A 451 6.92 -6.99 36.83
N ASP A 452 8.11 -6.40 36.95
CA ASP A 452 8.55 -5.62 38.10
C ASP A 452 7.83 -4.26 38.22
N LEU A 453 7.26 -3.76 37.12
CA LEU A 453 6.55 -2.48 37.11
C LEU A 453 5.08 -2.63 37.54
N PRO A 454 4.56 -1.76 38.42
CA PRO A 454 3.15 -1.73 38.79
C PRO A 454 2.30 -1.14 37.64
N ASN A 455 0.99 -1.00 37.89
CA ASN A 455 0.06 -0.34 36.96
C ASN A 455 0.03 -1.02 35.57
N ARG A 456 -0.19 -2.35 35.57
CA ARG A 456 -0.38 -3.13 34.35
C ARG A 456 -1.83 -2.97 33.88
N MET A 457 -2.03 -2.55 32.63
CA MET A 457 -3.34 -2.39 32.02
C MET A 457 -3.44 -3.19 30.72
N LEU A 458 -4.62 -3.73 30.41
CA LEU A 458 -4.92 -4.32 29.11
C LEU A 458 -5.47 -3.23 28.20
N LEU A 459 -4.74 -2.86 27.14
CA LEU A 459 -5.04 -1.68 26.32
C LEU A 459 -5.07 -2.00 24.82
N TRP A 460 -5.85 -1.20 24.08
CA TRP A 460 -6.08 -1.34 22.64
C TRP A 460 -4.96 -0.73 21.79
N HIS A 461 -4.48 -1.50 20.83
CA HIS A 461 -3.68 -1.05 19.69
C HIS A 461 -4.37 -1.44 18.38
N GLY A 462 -4.32 -0.57 17.37
CA GLY A 462 -4.90 -0.82 16.05
C GLY A 462 -3.93 -0.41 14.95
N SER A 463 -3.94 -1.14 13.85
CA SER A 463 -3.00 -0.98 12.74
C SER A 463 -3.57 -1.55 11.45
N ARG A 464 -3.06 -1.09 10.30
CA ARG A 464 -3.50 -1.56 8.97
C ARG A 464 -3.25 -3.06 8.82
N LEU A 465 -4.10 -3.74 8.03
CA LEU A 465 -3.98 -5.19 7.77
C LEU A 465 -2.56 -5.60 7.32
N THR A 466 -1.90 -4.75 6.53
CA THR A 466 -0.54 -4.93 6.00
C THR A 466 0.55 -5.06 7.06
N ASN A 467 0.31 -4.58 8.28
CA ASN A 467 1.33 -4.42 9.30
C ASN A 467 1.39 -5.62 10.27
N TRP A 468 0.33 -6.45 10.32
CA TRP A 468 0.22 -7.51 11.33
C TRP A 468 1.25 -8.63 11.17
N VAL A 469 1.72 -8.93 9.96
CA VAL A 469 2.82 -9.90 9.77
C VAL A 469 4.11 -9.39 10.44
N GLY A 470 4.41 -8.09 10.32
CA GLY A 470 5.54 -7.45 11.02
C GLY A 470 5.34 -7.39 12.54
N ILE A 471 4.14 -7.03 13.00
CA ILE A 471 3.81 -6.93 14.44
C ILE A 471 3.84 -8.30 15.12
N LEU A 472 3.29 -9.34 14.52
CA LEU A 472 3.27 -10.69 15.12
C LEU A 472 4.68 -11.31 15.14
N SER A 473 5.48 -11.13 14.08
CA SER A 473 6.83 -11.69 13.99
C SER A 473 7.88 -10.95 14.83
N GLN A 474 7.78 -9.62 14.98
CA GLN A 474 8.81 -8.80 15.64
C GLN A 474 8.33 -8.10 16.91
N GLY A 475 7.04 -8.18 17.23
CA GLY A 475 6.41 -7.38 18.28
C GLY A 475 6.14 -5.93 17.86
N LEU A 476 5.48 -5.18 18.75
CA LEU A 476 5.31 -3.74 18.59
C LEU A 476 6.67 -3.04 18.80
N ARG A 477 7.05 -2.18 17.84
CA ARG A 477 8.35 -1.49 17.79
C ARG A 477 8.17 0.01 17.95
N VAL A 478 9.15 0.65 18.59
CA VAL A 478 9.26 2.11 18.62
C VAL A 478 9.74 2.61 17.26
N ALA A 479 9.19 3.73 16.77
CA ALA A 479 9.59 4.34 15.51
C ALA A 479 11.11 4.63 15.46
N PRO A 480 11.78 4.39 14.32
CA PRO A 480 13.24 4.44 14.24
C PRO A 480 13.79 5.86 14.49
N PRO A 481 15.05 6.02 14.96
CA PRO A 481 15.66 7.33 15.24
C PRO A 481 15.58 8.34 14.08
N GLU A 482 15.60 7.85 12.84
CA GLU A 482 15.56 8.62 11.60
C GLU A 482 14.14 9.03 11.19
N ALA A 483 13.08 8.50 11.80
CA ALA A 483 11.71 8.98 11.56
C ALA A 483 11.53 10.44 12.06
N PRO A 484 10.69 11.28 11.44
CA PRO A 484 10.27 12.54 12.05
C PRO A 484 9.52 12.28 13.37
N VAL A 485 9.52 13.24 14.29
CA VAL A 485 8.73 13.10 15.54
C VAL A 485 7.27 13.55 15.33
N THR A 486 7.03 14.37 14.30
CA THR A 486 5.71 14.75 13.83
C THR A 486 4.93 13.52 13.35
N GLY A 487 3.74 13.35 13.92
CA GLY A 487 2.91 12.14 13.81
C GLY A 487 2.71 11.47 15.17
N TYR A 488 3.68 11.61 16.10
CA TYR A 488 3.63 11.03 17.43
C TYR A 488 3.42 12.13 18.49
N MET A 489 2.20 12.27 19.02
CA MET A 489 1.79 13.40 19.87
C MET A 489 2.61 13.58 21.17
N PHE A 490 3.22 12.49 21.63
CA PHE A 490 4.01 12.40 22.87
C PHE A 490 5.41 11.82 22.63
N GLY A 491 5.98 12.05 21.44
CA GLY A 491 7.28 11.51 21.04
C GLY A 491 7.20 10.03 20.61
N LYS A 492 8.34 9.47 20.20
CA LYS A 492 8.43 8.12 19.62
C LYS A 492 8.29 7.06 20.70
N GLY A 493 7.16 6.37 20.71
CA GLY A 493 6.87 5.25 21.61
C GLY A 493 5.83 4.32 20.99
N ILE A 494 5.39 3.32 21.75
CA ILE A 494 4.29 2.43 21.37
C ILE A 494 3.00 3.01 21.96
N TYR A 495 2.03 3.30 21.10
CA TYR A 495 0.79 3.98 21.45
C TYR A 495 -0.35 3.00 21.69
N PHE A 496 -1.10 3.22 22.77
CA PHE A 496 -2.29 2.47 23.16
C PHE A 496 -3.42 3.41 23.61
N ALA A 497 -4.65 2.91 23.58
CA ALA A 497 -5.83 3.58 24.13
C ALA A 497 -6.64 2.64 25.04
N ASP A 498 -7.38 3.22 25.99
CA ASP A 498 -8.41 2.52 26.76
C ASP A 498 -9.76 2.46 26.01
N VAL A 499 -9.92 3.29 24.98
CA VAL A 499 -11.10 3.42 24.10
C VAL A 499 -10.93 2.59 22.82
N SER A 500 -11.78 1.58 22.61
CA SER A 500 -11.66 0.64 21.49
C SER A 500 -11.72 1.31 20.12
N SER A 501 -12.74 2.15 19.86
CA SER A 501 -12.93 2.78 18.54
C SER A 501 -11.86 3.82 18.21
N LYS A 502 -11.15 4.35 19.21
CA LYS A 502 -9.98 5.23 18.97
C LYS A 502 -8.83 4.46 18.32
N SER A 503 -8.52 3.26 18.83
CA SER A 503 -7.53 2.38 18.19
C SER A 503 -8.07 1.79 16.88
N ALA A 504 -9.37 1.52 16.79
CA ALA A 504 -10.00 0.99 15.58
C ALA A 504 -9.89 1.91 14.35
N ASN A 505 -9.86 3.24 14.55
CA ASN A 505 -9.61 4.20 13.47
C ASN A 505 -8.23 3.99 12.79
N TYR A 506 -7.26 3.37 13.46
CA TYR A 506 -5.94 3.05 12.89
C TYR A 506 -5.93 1.78 12.03
N CYS A 507 -7.05 1.04 11.95
CA CYS A 507 -7.20 -0.11 11.06
C CYS A 507 -7.41 0.29 9.59
N PHE A 508 -7.95 1.50 9.34
CA PHE A 508 -8.29 2.04 8.01
C PHE A 508 -9.14 1.09 7.16
N THR A 509 -10.15 0.47 7.77
CA THR A 509 -11.20 -0.28 7.07
C THR A 509 -12.09 0.64 6.23
N SER A 510 -12.83 0.05 5.29
CA SER A 510 -13.79 0.75 4.41
C SER A 510 -15.06 -0.09 4.24
N HIS A 511 -16.03 0.41 3.46
CA HIS A 511 -17.22 -0.37 3.08
C HIS A 511 -16.87 -1.69 2.38
N ASP A 512 -15.92 -1.65 1.43
CA ASP A 512 -15.47 -2.84 0.67
C ASP A 512 -14.53 -3.73 1.49
N LYS A 513 -13.67 -3.11 2.31
CA LYS A 513 -12.69 -3.80 3.17
C LYS A 513 -13.07 -3.61 4.63
N ASN A 514 -14.16 -4.26 5.03
CA ASN A 514 -14.83 -4.03 6.31
C ASN A 514 -14.35 -4.93 7.48
N VAL A 515 -13.34 -5.78 7.27
CA VAL A 515 -12.73 -6.58 8.34
C VAL A 515 -11.39 -5.95 8.71
N GLY A 516 -11.22 -5.66 9.99
CA GLY A 516 -9.97 -5.17 10.57
C GLY A 516 -9.53 -6.04 11.75
N ILE A 517 -8.33 -5.76 12.26
CA ILE A 517 -7.76 -6.46 13.40
C ILE A 517 -7.43 -5.43 14.48
N LEU A 518 -7.76 -5.75 15.72
CA LEU A 518 -7.38 -5.02 16.92
C LEU A 518 -6.52 -5.92 17.82
N LEU A 519 -5.56 -5.32 18.51
CA LEU A 519 -4.69 -5.99 19.47
C LEU A 519 -4.97 -5.46 20.87
N LEU A 520 -5.15 -6.38 21.81
CA LEU A 520 -5.05 -6.10 23.24
C LEU A 520 -3.70 -6.59 23.74
N SER A 521 -2.93 -5.66 24.32
CA SER A 521 -1.67 -5.95 24.99
C SER A 521 -1.78 -5.63 26.47
N GLU A 522 -1.13 -6.46 27.28
CA GLU A 522 -0.80 -6.14 28.66
C GLU A 522 0.37 -5.15 28.64
N VAL A 523 0.13 -3.95 29.16
CA VAL A 523 1.09 -2.83 29.14
C VAL A 523 1.46 -2.46 30.56
N ALA A 524 2.75 -2.59 30.91
CA ALA A 524 3.29 -2.24 32.21
C ALA A 524 3.63 -0.75 32.26
N LEU A 525 2.64 0.07 32.63
CA LEU A 525 2.75 1.53 32.58
C LEU A 525 3.66 2.11 33.66
N GLY A 526 3.81 1.44 34.80
CA GLY A 526 4.54 1.96 35.96
C GLY A 526 3.97 3.30 36.43
N GLU A 527 4.86 4.23 36.81
CA GLU A 527 4.48 5.61 37.07
C GLU A 527 4.29 6.38 35.75
N CYS A 528 3.10 6.96 35.55
CA CYS A 528 2.76 7.73 34.36
C CYS A 528 3.18 9.21 34.48
N ASN A 529 3.68 9.77 33.38
CA ASN A 529 3.81 11.20 33.16
C ASN A 529 2.53 11.72 32.51
N GLU A 530 1.65 12.32 33.31
CA GLU A 530 0.33 12.78 32.85
C GLU A 530 0.45 14.15 32.15
N LEU A 531 -0.09 14.25 30.92
CA LEU A 531 0.00 15.45 30.07
C LEU A 531 -1.36 15.80 29.48
N ILE A 532 -1.74 17.08 29.54
CA ILE A 532 -3.02 17.61 29.04
C ILE A 532 -2.93 18.03 27.56
N ALA A 533 -1.74 18.45 27.12
CA ALA A 533 -1.45 18.92 25.77
C ALA A 533 -0.31 18.12 25.14
N ALA A 534 -0.26 18.11 23.80
CA ALA A 534 0.78 17.43 23.03
C ALA A 534 2.19 17.91 23.41
N ASP A 535 3.12 16.96 23.57
CA ASP A 535 4.52 17.23 23.89
C ASP A 535 5.44 16.24 23.17
N TYR A 536 5.93 16.64 22.00
CA TYR A 536 6.82 15.83 21.17
C TYR A 536 8.12 15.41 21.86
N ASP A 537 8.50 16.05 22.97
CA ASP A 537 9.67 15.73 23.79
C ASP A 537 9.32 15.00 25.11
N ALA A 538 8.08 14.51 25.28
CA ALA A 538 7.62 13.86 26.51
C ALA A 538 8.54 12.73 27.01
N GLN A 539 9.08 11.91 26.09
CA GLN A 539 10.07 10.88 26.40
C GLN A 539 11.29 11.42 27.18
N LYS A 540 11.80 12.59 26.81
CA LYS A 540 12.96 13.23 27.47
C LYS A 540 12.59 13.83 28.84
N LYS A 541 11.30 14.00 29.11
CA LYS A 541 10.74 14.66 30.30
C LYS A 541 10.23 13.70 31.36
N LEU A 542 10.39 12.38 31.17
CA LEU A 542 9.91 11.35 32.10
C LEU A 542 10.48 11.46 33.53
N LYS A 543 11.71 11.97 33.71
CA LYS A 543 12.32 12.21 35.05
C LYS A 543 12.24 11.01 36.03
N GLY A 544 12.37 9.78 35.53
CA GLY A 544 12.28 8.54 36.32
C GLY A 544 10.94 7.79 36.19
N LYS A 545 9.91 8.42 35.63
CA LYS A 545 8.64 7.78 35.25
C LYS A 545 8.82 6.79 34.10
N ASN A 546 7.89 5.86 33.95
CA ASN A 546 8.01 4.71 33.04
C ASN A 546 7.16 4.84 31.76
N SER A 547 6.14 5.70 31.76
CA SER A 547 5.26 5.92 30.60
C SER A 547 4.75 7.37 30.55
N THR A 548 4.14 7.75 29.44
CA THR A 548 3.38 9.00 29.30
C THR A 548 1.89 8.66 29.16
N LYS A 549 1.03 9.46 29.79
CA LYS A 549 -0.42 9.36 29.69
C LYS A 549 -0.99 10.70 29.21
N GLY A 550 -1.47 10.73 27.96
CA GLY A 550 -2.28 11.84 27.46
C GLY A 550 -3.65 11.82 28.13
N LEU A 551 -4.03 12.90 28.80
CA LEU A 551 -5.28 12.99 29.56
C LEU A 551 -6.46 13.44 28.69
N GLY A 552 -7.44 12.56 28.50
CA GLY A 552 -8.65 12.79 27.73
C GLY A 552 -9.81 13.42 28.51
N ARG A 553 -10.68 14.13 27.78
CA ARG A 553 -11.98 14.62 28.28
C ARG A 553 -12.94 13.46 28.61
N LEU A 554 -12.95 12.40 27.82
CA LEU A 554 -13.74 11.19 28.03
C LEU A 554 -12.81 10.03 28.40
N ILE A 555 -13.13 9.36 29.52
CA ILE A 555 -12.42 8.18 30.01
C ILE A 555 -13.41 7.05 30.30
N ALA A 556 -12.97 5.80 30.26
CA ALA A 556 -13.74 4.68 30.80
C ALA A 556 -13.97 4.86 32.32
N ASP A 557 -15.18 4.57 32.82
CA ASP A 557 -15.49 4.79 34.25
C ASP A 557 -14.64 3.85 35.14
N PRO A 558 -13.74 4.38 36.00
CA PRO A 558 -12.90 3.55 36.86
C PRO A 558 -13.67 2.59 37.77
N GLN A 559 -14.94 2.89 38.10
CA GLN A 559 -15.78 2.04 38.95
C GLN A 559 -16.19 0.72 38.27
N ASN A 560 -16.21 0.67 36.93
CA ASN A 560 -16.55 -0.52 36.16
C ASN A 560 -15.32 -1.36 35.78
N SER A 561 -14.12 -0.89 36.13
CA SER A 561 -12.88 -1.60 35.81
C SER A 561 -12.84 -3.00 36.43
N THR A 562 -12.23 -3.94 35.71
CA THR A 562 -12.12 -5.35 36.13
C THR A 562 -10.68 -5.84 35.95
N MET A 563 -10.34 -6.96 36.56
CA MET A 563 -8.99 -7.54 36.50
C MET A 563 -8.98 -8.81 35.65
N LEU A 564 -7.95 -8.98 34.83
CA LEU A 564 -7.67 -10.20 34.07
C LEU A 564 -6.17 -10.50 34.19
N ASP A 565 -5.81 -11.68 34.71
CA ASP A 565 -4.42 -12.13 34.96
C ASP A 565 -3.53 -11.13 35.72
N GLY A 566 -4.15 -10.28 36.56
CA GLY A 566 -3.48 -9.24 37.32
C GLY A 566 -3.16 -7.96 36.53
N ALA A 567 -3.74 -7.78 35.35
CA ALA A 567 -3.81 -6.53 34.60
C ALA A 567 -5.23 -5.92 34.68
N LEU A 568 -5.31 -4.58 34.69
CA LEU A 568 -6.55 -3.83 34.77
C LEU A 568 -7.17 -3.63 33.39
N ILE A 569 -8.46 -3.97 33.24
CA ILE A 569 -9.29 -3.68 32.06
C ILE A 569 -10.19 -2.47 32.39
N PRO A 570 -9.97 -1.30 31.76
CA PRO A 570 -10.78 -0.11 31.97
C PRO A 570 -12.10 -0.19 31.17
N MET A 571 -13.10 -0.90 31.70
CA MET A 571 -14.41 -1.07 31.06
C MET A 571 -15.19 0.24 31.00
N GLY A 572 -16.00 0.43 29.95
CA GLY A 572 -16.90 1.57 29.84
C GLY A 572 -18.16 1.47 30.72
N PRO A 573 -19.17 2.35 30.52
CA PRO A 573 -19.23 3.39 29.48
C PRO A 573 -18.22 4.52 29.72
N LEU A 574 -18.07 5.38 28.71
CA LEU A 574 -17.23 6.57 28.81
C LEU A 574 -17.91 7.69 29.60
N LYS A 575 -17.14 8.41 30.40
CA LYS A 575 -17.58 9.48 31.30
C LYS A 575 -16.69 10.71 31.14
N GLU A 576 -17.28 11.90 31.25
CA GLU A 576 -16.52 13.15 31.22
C GLU A 576 -15.73 13.36 32.51
N THR A 577 -14.47 13.77 32.37
CA THR A 577 -13.55 14.08 33.47
C THR A 577 -13.67 15.52 33.98
N GLY A 578 -14.33 16.40 33.22
CA GLY A 578 -14.29 17.85 33.45
C GLY A 578 -12.95 18.51 33.11
N LEU A 579 -11.99 17.77 32.53
CA LEU A 579 -10.74 18.33 32.03
C LEU A 579 -11.00 19.32 30.89
N ALA A 580 -10.53 20.55 31.09
CA ALA A 580 -10.54 21.61 30.08
C ALA A 580 -9.17 22.31 30.08
N ASN A 581 -8.46 22.23 28.97
CA ASN A 581 -7.26 23.05 28.76
C ASN A 581 -7.70 24.51 28.47
N LYS A 582 -7.23 25.46 29.27
CA LYS A 582 -7.57 26.88 29.10
C LYS A 582 -6.75 27.54 27.99
N ASP A 583 -5.57 27.00 27.71
CA ASP A 583 -4.53 27.62 26.88
C ASP A 583 -4.33 26.89 25.53
N GLY A 584 -5.21 25.95 25.17
CA GLY A 584 -5.13 25.23 23.91
C GLY A 584 -6.09 24.04 23.79
N TYR A 585 -5.77 23.13 22.86
CA TYR A 585 -6.56 21.92 22.63
C TYR A 585 -6.51 20.96 23.82
N THR A 586 -7.58 20.18 23.98
CA THR A 586 -7.69 19.07 24.95
C THR A 586 -7.89 17.78 24.17
N LEU A 587 -7.28 16.67 24.61
CA LEU A 587 -7.54 15.36 24.02
C LEU A 587 -9.00 14.93 24.27
N ASN A 588 -9.66 14.33 23.26
CA ASN A 588 -10.99 13.76 23.45
C ASN A 588 -10.96 12.51 24.35
N TYR A 589 -9.92 11.68 24.20
CA TYR A 589 -9.77 10.38 24.86
C TYR A 589 -8.31 10.18 25.29
N ASN A 590 -8.07 9.35 26.30
CA ASN A 590 -6.72 9.07 26.78
C ASN A 590 -5.80 8.48 25.69
N GLU A 591 -4.50 8.60 25.93
CA GLU A 591 -3.44 7.84 25.24
C GLU A 591 -2.44 7.35 26.28
N TYR A 592 -1.93 6.14 26.09
CA TYR A 592 -0.88 5.56 26.92
C TYR A 592 0.30 5.25 26.01
N ILE A 593 1.47 5.77 26.37
CA ILE A 593 2.68 5.69 25.56
C ILE A 593 3.79 5.10 26.41
N VAL A 594 4.30 3.94 25.99
CA VAL A 594 5.50 3.33 26.55
C VAL A 594 6.66 3.49 25.57
N TYR A 595 7.87 3.63 26.10
CA TYR A 595 9.06 3.97 25.33
C TYR A 595 10.08 2.82 25.25
N ASP A 596 9.79 1.73 25.96
CA ASP A 596 10.55 0.47 25.97
C ASP A 596 9.62 -0.68 25.52
N PRO A 597 9.91 -1.42 24.44
CA PRO A 597 9.12 -2.57 24.01
C PRO A 597 8.92 -3.64 25.09
N HIS A 598 9.84 -3.75 26.05
CA HIS A 598 9.72 -4.69 27.17
C HIS A 598 8.59 -4.35 28.15
N GLN A 599 7.99 -3.15 28.07
CA GLN A 599 6.77 -2.80 28.80
C GLN A 599 5.49 -3.32 28.14
N VAL A 600 5.59 -4.09 27.04
CA VAL A 600 4.45 -4.59 26.27
C VAL A 600 4.50 -6.12 26.18
N ARG A 601 3.36 -6.76 26.44
CA ARG A 601 3.11 -8.17 26.15
C ARG A 601 1.80 -8.30 25.38
N MET A 602 1.85 -8.80 24.17
CA MET A 602 0.66 -9.05 23.35
C MET A 602 -0.14 -10.22 23.95
N LYS A 603 -1.47 -10.06 24.08
CA LYS A 603 -2.33 -11.01 24.79
C LYS A 603 -3.48 -11.54 23.95
N TYR A 604 -4.23 -10.65 23.27
CA TYR A 604 -5.35 -11.07 22.42
C TYR A 604 -5.37 -10.33 21.10
N LEU A 605 -5.55 -11.07 20.00
CA LEU A 605 -5.83 -10.53 18.68
C LEU A 605 -7.33 -10.68 18.41
N LEU A 606 -8.00 -9.60 18.04
CA LEU A 606 -9.45 -9.54 17.82
C LEU A 606 -9.71 -9.24 16.35
N GLN A 607 -10.36 -10.16 15.65
CA GLN A 607 -10.84 -9.94 14.29
C GLN A 607 -12.23 -9.29 14.37
N VAL A 608 -12.37 -8.09 13.81
CA VAL A 608 -13.55 -7.23 13.98
C VAL A 608 -14.12 -6.83 12.62
N ARG A 609 -15.43 -6.94 12.47
CA ARG A 609 -16.17 -6.39 11.33
C ARG A 609 -16.68 -4.99 11.67
N PHE A 610 -16.41 -4.05 10.80
CA PHE A 610 -16.84 -2.67 10.84
C PHE A 610 -18.11 -2.54 9.98
N ASN A 611 -19.25 -2.27 10.59
CA ASN A 611 -20.48 -2.02 9.86
C ASN A 611 -20.65 -0.51 9.72
N TYR A 612 -20.23 0.01 8.57
CA TYR A 612 -20.44 1.39 8.17
C TYR A 612 -21.89 1.61 7.76
N ASN A 613 -22.50 2.68 8.26
CA ASN A 613 -23.80 3.11 7.78
C ASN A 613 -23.58 3.90 6.48
N CYS A 614 -24.36 3.63 5.43
CA CYS A 614 -24.47 4.57 4.30
C CYS A 614 -25.19 5.83 4.77
N LEU A 615 -24.42 6.75 5.32
CA LEU A 615 -24.81 8.13 5.48
C LEU A 615 -24.65 8.77 4.09
N TRP A 616 -25.81 9.01 3.45
CA TRP A 616 -26.06 9.56 2.10
C TRP A 616 -25.59 8.72 0.89
#